data_AF-A0A3P6B802-F1
#
_entry.id   AF-A0A3P6B802-F1
#
_cell.length_a   1.000
_cell.length_b   1.000
_cell.length_c   1.000
_cell.angle_alpha   90.00
_cell.angle_beta   90.00
_cell.angle_gamma   90.00
#
_symmetry.space_group_name_H-M   'P 1'
#
loop_
_entity.id
_entity.type
_entity.pdbx_description
1 polymer ?
#
loop_
_entity_poly.entity_id
_entity_poly.type
_entity_poly.pdbx_seq_one_letter_code
_entity_poly.pdbx_strand_id
1 'polypeptide(L)'
;MSASDPNSAIYINRYAFSGGQDSIEKHREIGANLEVDIPVKYLSFFLEDDTELEHIKKEYGEGRMLTGEVKKRLTEVLTEMVERHRMARAAVTDEMVDAFMAVRPLPSMFE
;
A
#
# COMPACT_ATOMS: atom_id res chain seq x y z
N MET A 1 -1.53 -12.40 -3.46
CA MET A 1 -0.12 -12.12 -3.79
C MET A 1 0.64 -13.44 -3.79
N SER A 2 1.43 -13.74 -4.82
CA SER A 2 2.29 -14.93 -4.88
C SER A 2 3.71 -14.55 -5.28
N ALA A 3 4.72 -15.03 -4.57
CA ALA A 3 6.12 -14.80 -4.93
C ALA A 3 6.50 -15.42 -6.29
N SER A 4 5.69 -16.35 -6.80
CA SER A 4 5.90 -17.03 -8.10
C SER A 4 5.50 -16.20 -9.31
N ASP A 5 4.68 -15.16 -9.14
CA ASP A 5 4.28 -14.25 -10.21
C ASP A 5 4.80 -12.85 -9.86
N PRO A 6 5.82 -12.34 -10.56
CA PRO A 6 6.38 -11.03 -10.27
C PRO A 6 5.31 -9.93 -10.35
N ASN A 7 4.32 -10.04 -11.26
CA ASN A 7 3.30 -9.00 -11.43
C ASN A 7 2.15 -9.09 -10.41
N SER A 8 2.12 -10.13 -9.56
CA SER A 8 1.07 -10.31 -8.56
C SER A 8 1.32 -9.57 -7.24
N ALA A 9 2.46 -8.88 -7.13
CA ALA A 9 2.90 -8.12 -5.95
C ALA A 9 2.92 -6.60 -6.24
N ILE A 10 3.88 -5.85 -5.70
CA ILE A 10 3.94 -4.38 -5.72
C ILE A 10 4.32 -3.87 -7.14
N TYR A 11 3.35 -3.86 -8.07
CA TYR A 11 3.45 -3.22 -9.38
C TYR A 11 2.16 -2.44 -9.70
N ILE A 12 2.03 -1.27 -9.07
CA ILE A 12 0.75 -0.56 -8.94
C ILE A 12 0.24 0.03 -10.27
N ASN A 13 1.10 0.70 -11.04
CA ASN A 13 0.62 1.49 -12.18
C ASN A 13 0.01 0.64 -13.29
N ARG A 14 0.64 -0.49 -13.63
CA ARG A 14 0.25 -1.30 -14.80
C ARG A 14 -0.70 -2.46 -14.48
N TYR A 15 -0.64 -3.02 -13.27
CA TYR A 15 -1.31 -4.28 -12.96
C TYR A 15 -2.34 -4.19 -11.84
N ALA A 16 -2.36 -3.12 -11.04
CA ALA A 16 -3.40 -2.95 -10.04
C ALA A 16 -4.75 -2.69 -10.73
N PHE A 17 -5.68 -3.62 -10.54
CA PHE A 17 -7.05 -3.49 -11.02
C PHE A 17 -7.72 -2.30 -10.33
N SER A 18 -8.35 -1.43 -11.12
CA SER A 18 -9.06 -0.24 -10.63
C SER A 18 -10.56 -0.37 -10.82
N GLY A 19 -11.32 0.20 -9.89
CA GLY A 19 -12.76 0.40 -10.00
C GLY A 19 -13.17 1.66 -10.78
N GLY A 20 -12.21 2.46 -11.26
CA GLY A 20 -12.46 3.61 -12.13
C GLY A 20 -13.00 3.23 -13.52
N GLN A 21 -13.50 4.22 -14.26
CA GLN A 21 -14.16 4.00 -15.55
C GLN A 21 -13.17 4.06 -16.73
N ASP A 22 -13.58 3.52 -17.88
CA ASP A 22 -12.75 3.44 -19.09
C ASP A 22 -12.44 4.81 -19.72
N SER A 23 -13.27 5.82 -19.48
CA SER A 23 -13.05 7.20 -19.94
C SER A 23 -13.15 8.20 -18.79
N ILE A 24 -12.48 9.35 -18.96
CA ILE A 24 -12.50 10.42 -17.97
C ILE A 24 -13.92 10.97 -17.82
N GLU A 25 -14.64 11.16 -18.92
CA GLU A 25 -16.00 11.70 -18.93
C GLU A 25 -16.93 10.81 -18.09
N LYS A 26 -16.92 9.50 -18.34
CA LYS A 26 -17.70 8.54 -17.58
C LYS A 26 -17.26 8.50 -16.12
N HIS A 27 -15.96 8.57 -15.84
CA HIS A 27 -15.46 8.61 -14.48
C HIS A 27 -15.92 9.85 -13.71
N ARG A 28 -15.93 11.01 -14.37
CA ARG A 28 -16.42 12.27 -13.79
C ARG A 28 -17.93 12.24 -13.53
N GLU A 29 -18.68 11.51 -14.35
CA GLU A 29 -20.13 11.38 -14.24
C GLU A 29 -20.56 10.41 -13.13
N ILE A 30 -19.95 9.22 -13.07
CA ILE A 30 -20.41 8.13 -12.18
C ILE A 30 -19.39 7.64 -11.15
N GLY A 31 -18.16 8.17 -11.17
CA GLY A 31 -17.12 7.84 -10.19
C GLY A 31 -16.54 6.42 -10.29
N ALA A 32 -15.82 6.03 -9.23
CA ALA A 32 -15.20 4.72 -9.09
C ALA A 32 -16.05 3.75 -8.25
N ASN A 33 -16.01 2.46 -8.58
CA ASN A 33 -16.47 1.41 -7.67
C ASN A 33 -15.37 1.03 -6.66
N LEU A 34 -15.47 1.53 -5.44
CA LEU A 34 -14.49 1.30 -4.38
C LEU A 34 -14.46 -0.16 -3.87
N GLU A 35 -15.54 -0.93 -4.01
CA GLU A 35 -15.62 -2.31 -3.51
C GLU A 35 -14.64 -3.25 -4.23
N VAL A 36 -14.32 -2.93 -5.49
CA VAL A 36 -13.44 -3.74 -6.34
C VAL A 36 -12.06 -3.11 -6.55
N ASP A 37 -11.86 -1.85 -6.13
CA ASP A 37 -10.62 -1.12 -6.39
C ASP A 37 -9.47 -1.60 -5.49
N ILE A 38 -8.44 -2.18 -6.12
CA ILE A 38 -7.26 -2.69 -5.40
C ILE A 38 -6.42 -1.55 -4.81
N PRO A 39 -6.17 -0.43 -5.52
CA PRO A 39 -5.45 0.69 -4.94
C PRO A 39 -6.05 1.21 -3.62
N VAL A 40 -7.36 1.42 -3.55
CA VAL A 40 -8.06 1.88 -2.33
C VAL A 40 -7.96 0.85 -1.22
N LYS A 41 -8.08 -0.45 -1.53
CA LYS A 41 -7.87 -1.52 -0.54
C LYS A 41 -6.46 -1.48 0.03
N TYR A 42 -5.44 -1.33 -0.80
CA TYR A 42 -4.06 -1.23 -0.32
C TYR A 42 -3.84 0.04 0.52
N LEU A 43 -4.38 1.18 0.11
CA LEU A 43 -4.32 2.40 0.91
C LEU A 43 -4.92 2.18 2.30
N SER A 44 -6.02 1.43 2.44
CA SER A 44 -6.59 1.12 3.76
C SER A 44 -5.71 0.27 4.69
N PHE A 45 -4.68 -0.40 4.16
CA PHE A 45 -3.73 -1.16 4.97
C PHE A 45 -2.45 -0.37 5.30
N PHE A 46 -2.03 0.54 4.41
CA PHE A 46 -0.69 1.14 4.47
C PHE A 46 -0.69 2.65 4.67
N LEU A 47 -1.79 3.34 4.40
CA LEU A 47 -1.94 4.75 4.71
C LEU A 47 -2.42 4.90 6.16
N GLU A 48 -1.60 5.53 7.00
CA GLU A 48 -1.89 5.68 8.44
C GLU A 48 -2.87 6.84 8.75
N ASP A 49 -3.04 7.79 7.82
CA ASP A 49 -3.95 8.92 7.98
C ASP A 49 -5.37 8.55 7.51
N ASP A 50 -6.24 8.23 8.46
CA ASP A 50 -7.65 7.92 8.21
C ASP A 50 -8.42 9.08 7.52
N THR A 51 -8.06 10.33 7.82
CA THR A 51 -8.73 11.50 7.23
C THR A 51 -8.38 11.61 5.76
N GLU A 52 -7.11 11.39 5.42
CA GLU A 52 -6.67 11.35 4.03
C GLU A 52 -7.30 10.16 3.28
N LEU A 53 -7.38 8.99 3.90
CA LEU A 53 -8.00 7.81 3.29
C LEU A 53 -9.48 8.06 2.95
N GLU A 54 -10.25 8.62 3.88
CA GLU A 54 -11.66 8.93 3.65
C GLU A 54 -11.85 10.04 2.61
N HIS A 55 -10.94 11.02 2.55
CA HIS A 55 -10.91 12.01 1.48
C HIS A 55 -10.69 11.34 0.11
N ILE A 56 -9.73 10.42 -0.01
CA ILE A 56 -9.45 9.72 -1.28
C ILE A 56 -10.67 8.90 -1.71
N LYS A 57 -11.26 8.12 -0.79
CA LYS A 57 -12.47 7.32 -1.07
C LYS A 57 -13.61 8.19 -1.58
N LYS A 58 -13.87 9.32 -0.91
CA LYS A 58 -14.93 10.25 -1.30
C LYS A 58 -14.68 10.85 -2.68
N GLU A 59 -13.53 11.46 -2.91
CA GLU A 59 -13.25 12.14 -4.18
C GLU A 59 -13.21 11.17 -5.35
N TYR A 60 -12.66 9.97 -5.16
CA TYR A 60 -12.57 8.97 -6.21
C TYR A 60 -13.92 8.30 -6.47
N GLY A 61 -14.69 8.01 -5.41
CA GLY A 61 -16.06 7.50 -5.52
C GLY A 61 -17.01 8.50 -6.18
N GLU A 62 -16.78 9.80 -6.02
CA GLU A 62 -17.55 10.87 -6.66
C GLU A 62 -16.94 11.34 -8.00
N GLY A 63 -15.89 10.68 -8.51
CA GLY A 63 -15.29 10.96 -9.81
C GLY A 63 -14.43 12.23 -9.88
N ARG A 64 -14.18 12.91 -8.76
CA ARG A 64 -13.33 14.11 -8.66
C ARG A 64 -11.83 13.81 -8.65
N MET A 65 -11.43 12.67 -8.10
CA MET A 65 -10.06 12.16 -8.22
C MET A 65 -10.02 11.09 -9.31
N LEU A 66 -8.97 11.05 -10.13
CA LEU A 66 -8.80 10.04 -11.17
C LEU A 66 -8.04 8.81 -10.65
N THR A 67 -8.22 7.66 -11.31
CA THR A 67 -7.49 6.42 -11.00
C THR A 67 -5.97 6.60 -10.94
N GLY A 68 -5.41 7.42 -11.85
CA GLY A 68 -3.97 7.70 -11.87
C GLY A 68 -3.48 8.43 -10.63
N GLU A 69 -4.29 9.32 -10.06
CA GLU A 69 -3.97 10.07 -8.84
C GLU A 69 -3.98 9.15 -7.62
N VAL A 70 -4.98 8.28 -7.51
CA VAL A 70 -5.05 7.26 -6.45
C VAL A 70 -3.86 6.29 -6.52
N LYS A 71 -3.53 5.79 -7.72
CA LYS A 71 -2.38 4.90 -7.95
C LYS A 71 -1.06 5.59 -7.64
N LYS A 72 -0.92 6.88 -7.96
CA LYS A 72 0.26 7.68 -7.60
C LYS A 72 0.41 7.76 -6.10
N ARG A 73 -0.67 8.13 -5.37
CA ARG A 73 -0.62 8.21 -3.91
C ARG A 73 -0.26 6.88 -3.26
N LEU A 74 -0.86 5.79 -3.73
CA LEU A 74 -0.49 4.45 -3.26
C LEU A 74 0.99 4.13 -3.53
N THR A 75 1.51 4.52 -4.70
CA THR A 75 2.92 4.30 -5.04
C THR A 75 3.83 5.02 -4.06
N GLU A 76 3.55 6.27 -3.71
CA GLU A 76 4.32 7.03 -2.74
C GLU A 76 4.34 6.33 -1.36
N VAL A 77 3.17 5.92 -0.85
CA VAL A 77 3.03 5.22 0.43
C VAL A 77 3.84 3.91 0.45
N LEU A 78 3.71 3.09 -0.60
CA LEU A 78 4.44 1.81 -0.64
C LEU A 78 5.94 2.01 -0.85
N THR A 79 6.36 3.00 -1.65
CA THR A 79 7.78 3.32 -1.83
C THR A 79 8.42 3.73 -0.51
N GLU A 80 7.77 4.60 0.27
CA GLU A 80 8.28 5.00 1.58
C GLU A 80 8.40 3.80 2.53
N MET A 81 7.38 2.94 2.60
CA MET A 81 7.42 1.73 3.42
C MET A 81 8.57 0.78 3.01
N VAL A 82 8.73 0.54 1.70
CA VAL A 82 9.79 -0.35 1.19
C VAL A 82 11.17 0.23 1.49
N GLU A 83 11.38 1.53 1.28
CA GLU A 83 12.68 2.15 1.54
C GLU A 83 13.01 2.14 3.04
N ARG A 84 12.05 2.43 3.92
CA ARG A 84 12.23 2.25 5.38
C ARG A 84 12.62 0.82 5.73
N HIS A 85 11.94 -0.18 5.16
CA HIS A 85 12.26 -1.59 5.38
C HIS A 85 13.67 -1.94 4.87
N ARG A 86 14.06 -1.45 3.69
CA ARG A 86 15.39 -1.68 3.12
C ARG A 86 16.50 -1.08 3.97
N MET A 87 16.30 0.14 4.47
CA MET A 87 17.25 0.79 5.38
C MET A 87 17.38 0.00 6.69
N ALA A 88 16.26 -0.38 7.30
CA ALA A 88 16.26 -1.19 8.53
C ALA A 88 16.96 -2.54 8.31
N ARG A 89 16.68 -3.22 7.19
CA ARG A 89 17.34 -4.47 6.82
C ARG A 89 18.84 -4.30 6.59
N ALA A 90 19.27 -3.21 5.97
CA ALA A 90 20.68 -2.94 5.74
C ALA A 90 21.47 -2.65 7.03
N ALA A 91 20.78 -2.21 8.08
CA ALA A 91 21.37 -1.98 9.40
C ALA A 91 21.49 -3.25 10.26
N VAL A 92 20.94 -4.39 9.81
CA VAL A 92 21.04 -5.67 10.53
C VAL A 92 22.46 -6.22 10.38
N THR A 93 23.16 -6.45 11.49
CA THR A 93 24.48 -7.10 11.52
C THR A 93 24.37 -8.61 11.78
N ASP A 94 25.45 -9.33 11.49
CA ASP A 94 25.53 -10.76 11.78
C ASP A 94 25.40 -11.04 13.28
N GLU A 95 25.98 -10.19 14.14
CA GLU A 95 25.84 -10.31 15.60
C GLU A 95 24.39 -10.14 16.06
N MET A 96 23.62 -9.26 15.41
CA MET A 96 22.19 -9.13 15.66
C MET A 96 21.47 -10.42 15.26
N VAL A 97 21.77 -10.99 14.09
CA VAL A 97 21.16 -12.25 13.65
C VAL A 97 21.47 -13.36 14.64
N ASP A 98 22.73 -13.52 15.04
CA ASP A 98 23.16 -14.52 16.01
C ASP A 98 22.44 -14.34 17.36
N ALA A 99 22.33 -13.11 17.85
CA ALA A 99 21.63 -12.81 19.10
C ALA A 99 20.12 -13.07 19.04
N PHE A 100 19.48 -12.90 17.87
CA PHE A 100 18.07 -13.23 17.66
C PHE A 100 17.83 -14.73 17.46
N MET A 101 18.81 -15.46 16.91
CA MET A 101 18.74 -16.91 16.70
C MET A 101 19.21 -17.74 17.92
N ALA A 102 19.91 -17.13 18.87
CA ALA A 102 20.38 -17.79 20.08
C ALA A 102 19.22 -18.17 21.03
N VAL A 103 19.30 -19.37 21.61
CA VAL A 103 18.40 -19.78 22.70
C VAL A 103 18.77 -18.97 23.96
N ARG A 104 17.91 -18.04 24.35
CA ARG A 104 18.11 -17.19 25.53
C ARG A 104 16.77 -16.81 26.17
N PRO A 105 16.74 -16.54 27.49
CA PRO A 105 15.57 -15.93 28.09
C PRO A 105 15.34 -14.54 27.48
N LEU A 106 14.10 -14.26 27.09
CA LEU A 106 13.70 -12.93 26.65
C LEU A 106 13.39 -12.06 27.88
N PRO A 107 13.68 -10.75 27.83
CA PRO A 107 13.24 -9.84 28.89
C PRO A 107 11.72 -9.92 29.02
N SER A 108 11.23 -9.91 30.26
CA SER A 108 9.79 -9.81 30.55
C SER A 108 9.24 -8.57 29.86
N MET A 109 8.29 -8.75 28.93
CA MET A 109 7.60 -7.62 28.30
C MET A 109 6.49 -7.02 29.17
N PHE A 110 6.18 -7.65 30.31
CA PHE A 110 5.13 -7.23 31.23
C PHE A 110 5.59 -7.44 32.67
N GLU A 111 6.23 -6.43 33.24
CA GLU A 111 6.14 -6.14 34.68
C GLU A 111 5.03 -5.11 34.91
#